data_AF-A0A419KNL0-F1
#
_entry.id   AF-A0A419KNL0-F1
#
_cell.length_a   1.000
_cell.length_b   1.000
_cell.length_c   1.000
_cell.angle_alpha   90.00
_cell.angle_beta   90.00
_cell.angle_gamma   90.00
#
_symmetry.space_group_name_H-M   'P 1'
#
loop_
_entity.id
_entity.type
_entity.pdbx_description
1 polymer ?
#
loop_
_entity_poly.entity_id
_entity_poly.type
_entity_poly.pdbx_seq_one_letter_code
_entity_poly.pdbx_strand_id
1 'polypeptide(L)'
;MDCSLAFAAVDLSRRPYVKVDLKLEGKMIEDMPCENIIHFIESLAISLRANVHVWVQYGLNDHHKAEAAFKALALSLRQAVSIDPRRKGIPSSKGVI
;
A
#
# COMPACT_ATOMS: atom_id res chain seq x y z
N MET A 1 -6.27 3.04 -12.78
CA MET A 1 -6.07 2.08 -13.87
C MET A 1 -7.41 1.94 -14.54
N ASP A 2 -7.57 2.47 -15.75
CA ASP A 2 -8.84 2.48 -16.50
C ASP A 2 -10.07 2.78 -15.60
N CYS A 3 -10.93 1.79 -15.36
CA CYS A 3 -12.16 1.92 -14.57
C CYS A 3 -11.97 1.94 -13.05
N SER A 4 -10.74 1.81 -12.53
CA SER A 4 -10.45 1.64 -11.10
C SER A 4 -9.60 2.78 -10.54
N LEU A 5 -9.97 3.24 -9.34
CA LEU A 5 -9.25 4.24 -8.54
C LEU A 5 -8.86 3.64 -7.18
N ALA A 6 -7.58 3.78 -6.83
CA ALA A 6 -7.05 3.30 -5.56
C ALA A 6 -6.19 4.37 -4.88
N PHE A 7 -6.08 4.26 -3.57
CA PHE A 7 -5.29 5.13 -2.71
C PHE A 7 -4.35 4.27 -1.86
N ALA A 8 -3.19 4.83 -1.53
CA ALA A 8 -2.26 4.23 -0.60
C ALA A 8 -1.59 5.29 0.27
N ALA A 9 -1.48 5.00 1.57
CA ALA A 9 -0.73 5.80 2.53
C ALA A 9 0.28 4.90 3.26
N VAL A 10 1.52 5.39 3.36
CA VAL A 10 2.64 4.67 3.97
C VAL A 10 3.30 5.55 5.03
N ASP A 11 3.50 4.99 6.21
CA ASP A 11 4.30 5.59 7.28
C ASP A 11 5.39 4.61 7.74
N LEU A 12 6.65 5.01 7.55
CA LEU A 12 7.84 4.23 7.90
C LEU A 12 8.18 4.39 9.39
N SER A 13 7.21 4.11 10.26
CA SER A 13 7.27 4.42 11.69
C SER A 13 7.77 3.28 12.60
N ARG A 14 8.28 2.18 12.02
CA ARG A 14 8.67 0.95 12.74
C ARG A 14 7.58 0.27 13.56
N ARG A 15 6.32 0.64 13.32
CA ARG A 15 5.12 0.08 13.95
C ARG A 15 4.30 -0.61 12.85
N PRO A 16 4.36 -1.94 12.74
CA PRO A 16 3.63 -2.65 11.72
C PRO A 16 2.12 -2.49 11.97
N TYR A 17 1.43 -1.99 10.96
CA TYR A 17 -0.03 -1.96 10.90
C TYR A 17 -0.44 -2.01 9.45
N VAL A 18 -1.55 -2.69 9.17
CA VAL A 18 -2.06 -2.80 7.81
C VAL A 18 -3.57 -2.68 7.78
N LYS A 19 -4.06 -1.89 6.83
CA LYS A 19 -5.47 -1.86 6.46
C LYS A 19 -5.58 -1.96 4.94
N VAL A 20 -6.09 -3.08 4.46
CA VAL A 20 -6.29 -3.35 3.04
C VAL A 20 -7.79 -3.52 2.75
N ASP A 21 -8.28 -2.83 1.72
CA ASP A 21 -9.62 -3.03 1.16
C ASP A 21 -9.59 -2.84 -0.37
N LEU A 22 -9.39 -3.94 -1.10
CA LEU A 22 -9.24 -3.90 -2.55
C LEU A 22 -10.55 -4.07 -3.32
N LYS A 23 -11.67 -4.35 -2.63
CA LYS A 23 -12.97 -4.64 -3.24
C LYS A 23 -12.91 -5.68 -4.37
N LEU A 24 -12.06 -6.70 -4.23
CA LEU A 24 -11.99 -7.81 -5.18
C LEU A 24 -13.22 -8.71 -5.01
N GLU A 25 -13.82 -9.12 -6.12
CA GLU A 25 -15.08 -9.90 -6.13
C GLU A 25 -14.84 -11.35 -6.60
N GLY A 26 -13.89 -11.54 -7.51
CA GLY A 26 -13.44 -12.83 -8.01
C GLY A 26 -12.54 -13.57 -7.04
N LYS A 27 -12.34 -14.87 -7.30
CA LYS A 27 -11.44 -15.74 -6.53
C LYS A 27 -10.00 -15.69 -7.01
N MET A 28 -9.79 -15.36 -8.28
CA MET A 28 -8.50 -15.39 -8.98
C MET A 28 -8.41 -14.18 -9.90
N ILE A 29 -7.22 -13.60 -10.00
CA ILE A 29 -6.82 -12.70 -11.09
C ILE A 29 -5.68 -13.42 -11.81
N GLU A 30 -5.90 -13.77 -13.07
CA GLU A 30 -4.98 -14.59 -13.85
C GLU A 30 -4.68 -15.93 -13.14
N ASP A 31 -3.43 -16.18 -12.77
CA ASP A 31 -2.94 -17.36 -12.05
C ASP A 31 -2.77 -17.12 -10.54
N MET A 32 -3.18 -15.97 -10.02
CA MET A 32 -3.02 -15.58 -8.62
C MET A 32 -4.36 -15.58 -7.85
N PRO A 33 -4.47 -16.31 -6.72
CA PRO A 33 -5.60 -16.16 -5.79
C PRO A 33 -5.72 -14.72 -5.27
N CYS A 34 -6.93 -14.16 -5.28
CA CYS A 34 -7.17 -12.80 -4.80
C CYS A 34 -6.76 -12.60 -3.33
N GLU A 35 -6.88 -13.65 -2.51
CA GLU A 35 -6.42 -13.64 -1.11
C GLU A 35 -4.91 -13.42 -1.00
N ASN A 36 -4.10 -13.95 -1.93
CA ASN A 36 -2.65 -13.79 -1.91
C ASN A 36 -2.22 -12.37 -2.22
N ILE A 37 -3.01 -11.62 -2.98
CA ILE A 37 -2.76 -10.19 -3.23
C ILE A 37 -2.91 -9.39 -1.93
N ILE A 38 -3.95 -9.68 -1.15
CA ILE A 38 -4.17 -9.04 0.16
C ILE A 38 -3.06 -9.45 1.13
N HIS A 39 -2.78 -10.75 1.24
CA HIS A 39 -1.73 -11.29 2.10
C HIS A 39 -0.33 -10.77 1.75
N PHE A 40 -0.04 -10.50 0.47
CA PHE A 40 1.21 -9.89 0.06
C PHE A 40 1.38 -8.50 0.70
N ILE A 41 0.34 -7.64 0.64
CA ILE A 41 0.41 -6.28 1.20
C ILE A 41 0.53 -6.33 2.73
N GLU A 42 -0.19 -7.24 3.38
CA GLU A 42 -0.07 -7.48 4.83
C GLU A 42 1.35 -7.90 5.21
N SER A 43 1.90 -8.90 4.51
CA SER A 43 3.25 -9.41 4.75
C SER A 43 4.29 -8.33 4.52
N LEU A 44 4.15 -7.55 3.44
CA LEU A 44 5.02 -6.42 3.12
C LEU A 44 5.03 -5.39 4.26
N ALA A 45 3.85 -4.97 4.74
CA ALA A 45 3.73 -3.98 5.81
C ALA A 45 4.40 -4.48 7.12
N ILE A 46 4.17 -5.74 7.47
CA ILE A 46 4.75 -6.38 8.65
C ILE A 46 6.28 -6.46 8.52
N SER A 47 6.80 -6.96 7.40
CA SER A 47 8.24 -7.12 7.16
C SER A 47 8.98 -5.78 7.07
N LEU A 48 8.38 -4.76 6.46
CA LEU A 48 8.91 -3.39 6.45
C LEU A 48 8.84 -2.72 7.83
N ARG A 49 8.06 -3.27 8.75
CA ARG A 49 7.67 -2.64 10.03
C ARG A 49 7.01 -1.28 9.79
N ALA A 50 6.21 -1.15 8.73
CA ALA A 50 5.56 0.08 8.33
C ALA A 50 4.06 0.04 8.65
N ASN A 51 3.46 1.22 8.75
CA ASN A 51 2.02 1.35 8.70
C ASN A 51 1.61 1.57 7.24
N VAL A 52 0.76 0.70 6.71
CA VAL A 52 0.35 0.68 5.31
C VAL A 52 -1.17 0.62 5.21
N HIS A 53 -1.75 1.63 4.58
CA HIS A 53 -3.17 1.65 4.20
C HIS A 53 -3.26 1.59 2.68
N VAL A 54 -4.03 0.66 2.15
CA VAL A 54 -4.31 0.55 0.71
C VAL A 54 -5.79 0.26 0.52
N TRP A 55 -6.48 1.08 -0.26
CA TRP A 55 -7.87 0.81 -0.58
C TRP A 55 -8.24 1.20 -2.00
N VAL A 56 -9.17 0.45 -2.57
CA VAL A 56 -9.80 0.74 -3.85
C VAL A 56 -11.09 1.49 -3.58
N GLN A 57 -11.19 2.72 -4.07
CA GLN A 57 -12.39 3.54 -3.90
C GLN A 57 -13.53 2.98 -4.76
N TYR A 58 -13.24 2.68 -6.01
CA TYR A 58 -14.17 2.05 -6.97
C TYR A 58 -13.40 1.33 -8.07
N GLY A 59 -14.09 0.42 -8.76
CA GLY A 59 -13.59 -0.32 -9.93
C GLY A 59 -14.58 -1.40 -10.33
N LEU A 60 -14.54 -1.82 -11.60
CA LEU A 60 -15.40 -2.91 -12.11
C LEU A 60 -14.60 -4.18 -12.46
N ASN A 61 -13.31 -4.04 -12.75
CA ASN A 61 -12.45 -5.14 -13.14
C ASN A 61 -11.39 -5.38 -12.06
N ASP A 62 -11.30 -6.62 -11.58
CA ASP A 62 -10.43 -6.98 -10.45
C ASP A 62 -8.94 -6.86 -10.77
N HIS A 63 -8.51 -7.14 -12.00
CA HIS A 63 -7.13 -6.85 -12.44
C HIS A 63 -6.85 -5.35 -12.34
N HIS A 64 -7.75 -4.49 -12.85
CA HIS A 64 -7.58 -3.03 -12.76
C HIS A 64 -7.59 -2.54 -11.31
N LYS A 65 -8.42 -3.11 -10.44
CA LYS A 65 -8.47 -2.78 -9.00
C LYS A 65 -7.12 -3.11 -8.33
N ALA A 66 -6.62 -4.34 -8.53
CA ALA A 66 -5.34 -4.77 -7.99
C ALA A 66 -4.18 -3.93 -8.52
N GLU A 67 -4.06 -3.75 -9.83
CA GLU A 67 -2.96 -2.98 -10.43
C GLU A 67 -2.99 -1.50 -10.01
N ALA A 68 -4.17 -0.89 -9.91
CA ALA A 68 -4.31 0.47 -9.38
C ALA A 68 -3.78 0.56 -7.93
N ALA A 69 -4.11 -0.43 -7.09
CA ALA A 69 -3.67 -0.48 -5.70
C ALA A 69 -2.14 -0.62 -5.58
N PHE A 70 -1.52 -1.50 -6.36
CA PHE A 70 -0.06 -1.65 -6.38
C PHE A 70 0.64 -0.40 -6.91
N LYS A 71 0.12 0.24 -7.97
CA LYS A 71 0.66 1.51 -8.48
C LYS A 71 0.56 2.62 -7.43
N ALA A 72 -0.57 2.74 -6.74
CA ALA A 72 -0.73 3.70 -5.65
C ALA A 72 0.26 3.43 -4.51
N LEU A 73 0.41 2.17 -4.10
CA LEU A 73 1.37 1.77 -3.07
C LEU A 73 2.82 2.07 -3.47
N ALA A 74 3.20 1.79 -4.72
CA ALA A 74 4.53 2.08 -5.24
C ALA A 74 4.84 3.60 -5.21
N LEU A 75 3.89 4.45 -5.60
CA LEU A 75 4.04 5.90 -5.53
C LEU A 75 4.15 6.39 -4.08
N SER A 76 3.31 5.86 -3.18
CA SER A 76 3.32 6.20 -1.75
C SER A 76 4.63 5.80 -1.08
N LEU A 77 5.13 4.58 -1.36
CA LEU A 77 6.44 4.10 -0.92
C LEU A 77 7.56 4.99 -1.45
N ARG A 78 7.56 5.28 -2.77
CA ARG A 78 8.55 6.18 -3.38
C ARG A 78 8.60 7.53 -2.67
N GLN A 79 7.44 8.12 -2.38
CA GLN A 79 7.36 9.38 -1.66
C GLN A 79 7.89 9.24 -0.22
N ALA A 80 7.49 8.19 0.50
CA ALA A 80 7.88 7.96 1.89
C ALA A 80 9.40 7.72 2.07
N VAL A 81 10.06 7.07 1.11
CA VAL A 81 11.51 6.82 1.15
C VAL A 81 12.35 7.96 0.56
N SER A 82 11.72 8.94 -0.09
CA SER A 82 12.44 10.05 -0.72
C SER A 82 13.12 10.93 0.33
N ILE A 83 14.35 11.36 0.02
CA ILE A 83 15.08 12.32 0.86
C ILE A 83 14.41 13.69 0.71
N ASP A 84 13.98 14.25 1.84
CA ASP A 84 13.47 15.62 1.90
C ASP A 84 14.63 16.59 2.24
N PRO A 85 15.09 17.44 1.30
CA PRO A 85 16.22 18.35 1.54
C PRO A 85 15.91 19.42 2.60
N ARG A 86 14.64 19.65 2.95
CA ARG A 86 14.23 20.60 3.98
C ARG A 86 14.29 19.99 5.38
N ARG A 87 14.34 18.66 5.48
CA ARG A 87 14.30 17.92 6.74
C ARG A 87 15.67 17.91 7.39
N LYS A 88 15.70 18.25 8.69
CA LYS A 88 16.87 18.08 9.55
C LYS A 88 16.57 17.01 10.60
N GLY A 89 17.44 16.01 10.70
CA GLY A 89 17.32 14.95 11.70
C GLY A 89 16.22 13.92 11.41
N ILE A 90 15.85 13.19 12.46
CA ILE A 90 14.90 12.08 12.41
C ILE A 90 13.45 12.63 12.33
N PRO A 91 12.60 12.16 11.40
CA PRO A 91 11.22 12.61 11.24
C PRO A 91 10.27 12.04 12.30
N SER A 92 10.57 12.30 13.57
CA SER A 92 9.78 11.87 14.70
C SER A 92 9.94 12.88 15.83
N SER A 93 8.84 13.33 16.41
CA SER A 93 8.86 14.20 17.59
C SER A 93 9.52 13.54 18.81
N LYS A 94 9.65 12.20 18.80
CA LYS A 94 10.34 11.42 19.84
C LYS A 94 11.85 11.36 19.63
N GLY A 95 12.37 11.89 18.52
CA GLY A 95 13.79 11.79 18.15
C GLY A 95 14.24 10.37 17.74
N VAL A 96 13.32 9.42 17.66
CA VAL A 96 13.55 8.02 17.25
C VAL A 96 12.41 7.51 16.37
N ILE A 97 12.71 6.58 15.49
CA ILE A 97 11.75 5.78 14.73
C ILE A 97 11.69 4.39 15.35
#